data_AF-A0A382BUE5-F1
#
_entry.id   AF-A0A382BUE5-F1
#
_cell.length_a   1.000
_cell.length_b   1.000
_cell.length_c   1.000
_cell.angle_alpha   90.00
_cell.angle_beta   90.00
_cell.angle_gamma   90.00
#
_symmetry.space_group_name_H-M   'P 1'
#
loop_
_entity.id
_entity.type
_entity.pdbx_description
1 polymer ?
#
loop_
_entity_poly.entity_id
_entity_poly.type
_entity_poly.pdbx_seq_one_letter_code
_entity_poly.pdbx_strand_id
1 'polypeptide(L)'
;SKKNALSLGDLGLRFIDRKQPGLEVQLANLADEVAYNHHDVDDGLRAGLLTVDELSELALFRVQYERVKAIHPKITRRALINETVRGMINVIVTDLLDTTQQRLADSRPENIDAVREHNGPLVSFSKQTGSEHQQLKRFLRRSLYRHEKVQQMTRKAEEIVTALFETYMENLAALPAEHANKVERCQAENGVAGSARAIADYIAGMTDRYAISAYQRLVGSADPM
;
A
#
# COMPACT_ATOMS: atom_id res chain seq x y z
N SER A 1 3.70 15.98 11.12
CA SER A 1 3.08 17.04 11.95
C SER A 1 3.18 18.38 11.21
N LYS A 2 2.38 19.39 11.56
CA LYS A 2 2.46 20.74 10.94
C LYS A 2 3.87 21.34 11.02
N LYS A 3 4.59 21.04 12.12
CA LYS A 3 5.98 21.47 12.37
C LYS A 3 6.98 20.87 11.36
N ASN A 4 6.82 19.59 11.01
CA ASN A 4 7.68 18.92 10.01
C ASN A 4 7.28 19.26 8.57
N ALA A 5 6.04 19.71 8.33
CA ALA A 5 5.64 20.16 7.01
C ALA A 5 6.37 21.48 6.66
N LEU A 6 6.52 22.41 7.61
CA LEU A 6 7.24 23.67 7.37
C LEU A 6 8.70 23.48 6.92
N SER A 7 9.37 22.39 7.32
CA SER A 7 10.73 22.06 6.87
C SER A 7 10.82 21.45 5.47
N LEU A 8 9.69 21.19 4.81
CA LEU A 8 9.62 20.58 3.47
C LEU A 8 9.39 21.62 2.36
N GLY A 9 9.53 22.92 2.66
CA GLY A 9 9.34 24.01 1.69
C GLY A 9 7.94 24.00 1.06
N ASP A 10 7.87 24.25 -0.25
CA ASP A 10 6.61 24.34 -1.01
C ASP A 10 5.75 23.08 -0.92
N LEU A 11 6.37 21.90 -0.84
CA LEU A 11 5.67 20.63 -0.67
C LEU A 11 4.96 20.57 0.69
N GLY A 12 5.64 21.07 1.72
CA GLY A 12 5.13 21.19 3.07
C GLY A 12 3.94 22.12 3.18
N LEU A 13 4.05 23.30 2.57
CA LEU A 13 2.97 24.29 2.49
C LEU A 13 1.74 23.71 1.79
N ARG A 14 1.92 22.93 0.71
CA ARG A 14 0.82 22.24 0.02
C ARG A 14 -0.02 21.37 0.96
N PHE A 15 0.62 20.62 1.86
CA PHE A 15 -0.09 19.79 2.85
C PHE A 15 -0.77 20.63 3.94
N ILE A 16 -0.16 21.75 4.34
CA ILE A 16 -0.72 22.68 5.33
C ILE A 16 -1.97 23.35 4.77
N ASP A 17 -1.90 23.81 3.52
CA ASP A 17 -2.94 24.54 2.82
C ASP A 17 -3.98 23.63 2.17
N ARG A 18 -3.82 22.30 2.31
CA ARG A 18 -4.71 21.26 1.77
C ARG A 18 -4.95 21.39 0.27
N LYS A 19 -3.96 21.89 -0.47
CA LYS A 19 -3.98 21.96 -1.94
C LYS A 19 -3.94 20.56 -2.55
N GLN A 20 -4.54 20.39 -3.71
CA GLN A 20 -4.51 19.13 -4.46
C GLN A 20 -3.10 18.86 -5.01
N PRO A 21 -2.70 17.60 -5.15
CA PRO A 21 -1.51 17.26 -5.92
C PRO A 21 -1.78 17.36 -7.43
N GLY A 22 -0.73 17.28 -8.26
CA GLY A 22 -0.89 17.25 -9.73
C GLY A 22 -1.70 16.03 -10.19
N LEU A 23 -2.24 16.09 -11.41
CA LEU A 23 -3.12 15.04 -11.95
C LEU A 23 -2.43 13.67 -11.97
N GLU A 24 -1.14 13.63 -12.29
CA GLU A 24 -0.34 12.41 -12.34
C GLU A 24 -0.23 11.75 -10.96
N VAL A 25 -0.10 12.55 -9.90
CA VAL A 25 -0.06 12.05 -8.53
C VAL A 25 -1.45 11.58 -8.07
N GLN A 26 -2.51 12.31 -8.45
CA GLN A 26 -3.88 11.86 -8.17
C GLN A 26 -4.15 10.51 -8.85
N LEU A 27 -3.75 10.36 -10.13
CA LEU A 27 -3.88 9.14 -10.89
C LEU A 27 -3.03 8.00 -10.32
N ALA A 28 -1.75 8.26 -10.01
CA ALA A 28 -0.86 7.24 -9.45
C ALA A 28 -1.40 6.67 -8.13
N ASN A 29 -1.91 7.53 -7.24
CA ASN A 29 -2.53 7.09 -5.98
C ASN A 29 -3.73 6.16 -6.21
N LEU A 30 -4.60 6.49 -7.17
CA LEU A 30 -5.76 5.66 -7.48
C LEU A 30 -5.36 4.38 -8.22
N ALA A 31 -4.41 4.45 -9.13
CA ALA A 31 -3.91 3.29 -9.87
C ALA A 31 -3.25 2.26 -8.95
N ASP A 32 -2.44 2.73 -7.98
CA ASP A 32 -1.85 1.88 -6.94
C ASP A 32 -2.93 1.21 -6.09
N GLU A 33 -3.94 1.97 -5.65
CA GLU A 33 -5.04 1.44 -4.85
C GLU A 33 -5.85 0.37 -5.62
N VAL A 34 -6.08 0.59 -6.92
CA VAL A 34 -6.72 -0.41 -7.79
C VAL A 34 -5.85 -1.64 -7.91
N ALA A 35 -4.56 -1.50 -8.22
CA ALA A 35 -3.67 -2.65 -8.38
C ALA A 35 -3.63 -3.50 -7.09
N TYR A 36 -3.35 -2.86 -5.96
CA TYR A 36 -3.22 -3.52 -4.67
C TYR A 36 -4.49 -4.29 -4.28
N ASN A 37 -5.65 -3.61 -4.24
CA ASN A 37 -6.91 -4.25 -3.82
C ASN A 37 -7.28 -5.47 -4.67
N HIS A 38 -7.01 -5.45 -5.98
CA HIS A 38 -7.35 -6.58 -6.86
C HIS A 38 -6.35 -7.73 -6.76
N HIS A 39 -5.06 -7.43 -6.59
CA HIS A 39 -4.06 -8.44 -6.27
C HIS A 39 -4.36 -9.13 -4.95
N ASP A 40 -4.76 -8.39 -3.92
CA ASP A 40 -5.14 -8.94 -2.62
C ASP A 40 -6.39 -9.83 -2.68
N VAL A 41 -7.35 -9.52 -3.56
CA VAL A 41 -8.49 -10.42 -3.82
C VAL A 41 -8.02 -11.75 -4.42
N ASP A 42 -7.18 -11.70 -5.45
CA ASP A 42 -6.64 -12.90 -6.12
C ASP A 42 -5.80 -13.73 -5.14
N ASP A 43 -4.87 -13.10 -4.42
CA ASP A 43 -3.98 -13.75 -3.46
C ASP A 43 -4.74 -14.27 -2.24
N GLY A 44 -5.71 -13.51 -1.72
CA GLY A 44 -6.58 -13.96 -0.63
C GLY A 44 -7.41 -15.19 -1.00
N LEU A 45 -7.92 -15.27 -2.23
CA LEU A 45 -8.64 -16.44 -2.74
C LEU A 45 -7.72 -17.64 -3.00
N ARG A 46 -6.48 -17.40 -3.44
CA ARG A 46 -5.47 -18.44 -3.66
C ARG A 46 -4.96 -19.03 -2.36
N ALA A 47 -4.73 -18.19 -1.35
CA ALA A 47 -4.28 -18.59 -0.02
C ALA A 47 -5.41 -19.22 0.83
N GLY A 48 -6.65 -19.22 0.33
CA GLY A 48 -7.81 -19.72 1.06
C GLY A 48 -8.17 -18.88 2.28
N LEU A 49 -7.74 -17.62 2.30
CA LEU A 49 -8.07 -16.64 3.35
C LEU A 49 -9.41 -15.95 3.09
N LEU A 50 -9.83 -15.93 1.81
CA LEU A 50 -11.11 -15.42 1.35
C LEU A 50 -11.86 -16.51 0.61
N THR A 51 -13.19 -16.46 0.68
CA THR A 51 -14.07 -17.34 -0.10
C THR A 51 -14.81 -16.57 -1.19
N VAL A 52 -15.26 -17.30 -2.21
CA VAL A 52 -16.08 -16.73 -3.28
C VAL A 52 -17.41 -16.24 -2.72
N ASP A 53 -17.99 -16.94 -1.75
CA ASP A 53 -19.28 -16.58 -1.15
C ASP A 53 -19.19 -15.25 -0.42
N GLU A 54 -18.16 -15.05 0.42
CA GLU A 54 -17.93 -13.77 1.11
C GLU A 54 -17.71 -12.61 0.12
N LEU A 55 -16.92 -12.82 -0.93
CA LEU A 55 -16.70 -11.78 -1.95
C LEU A 55 -17.96 -11.51 -2.78
N SER A 56 -18.84 -12.50 -2.95
CA SER A 56 -20.09 -12.35 -3.68
C SER A 56 -21.12 -11.49 -2.95
N GLU A 57 -20.88 -11.12 -1.69
CA GLU A 57 -21.64 -10.05 -1.02
C GLU A 57 -21.37 -8.68 -1.65
N LEU A 58 -20.16 -8.46 -2.19
CA LEU A 58 -19.76 -7.21 -2.82
C LEU A 58 -20.24 -7.16 -4.27
N ALA A 59 -20.98 -6.10 -4.62
CA ALA A 59 -21.54 -5.93 -5.97
C ALA A 59 -20.46 -5.97 -7.06
N LEU A 60 -19.34 -5.27 -6.82
CA LEU A 60 -18.20 -5.21 -7.73
C LEU A 60 -17.67 -6.60 -8.13
N PHE A 61 -17.58 -7.53 -7.17
CA PHE A 61 -17.15 -8.90 -7.45
C PHE A 61 -18.28 -9.74 -8.01
N ARG A 62 -19.45 -9.75 -7.35
CA ARG A 62 -20.61 -10.59 -7.72
C ARG A 62 -21.03 -10.43 -9.17
N VAL A 63 -21.14 -9.18 -9.64
CA VAL A 63 -21.59 -8.89 -11.01
C VAL A 63 -20.64 -9.48 -12.04
N GLN A 64 -19.32 -9.36 -11.81
CA GLN A 64 -18.32 -9.91 -12.72
C GLN A 64 -18.25 -11.43 -12.63
N TYR A 65 -18.34 -11.98 -11.42
CA TYR A 65 -18.32 -13.42 -11.19
C TYR A 65 -19.46 -14.13 -11.92
N GLU A 66 -20.69 -13.64 -11.74
CA GLU A 66 -21.88 -14.20 -12.40
C GLU A 66 -21.82 -14.02 -13.92
N ARG A 67 -21.33 -12.87 -14.40
CA ARG A 67 -21.13 -12.63 -15.83
C ARG A 67 -20.17 -13.65 -16.45
N VAL A 68 -18.99 -13.84 -15.85
CA VAL A 68 -17.99 -14.79 -16.38
C VAL A 68 -18.53 -16.22 -16.33
N LYS A 69 -19.21 -16.60 -15.25
CA LYS A 69 -19.83 -17.92 -15.08
C LYS A 69 -20.92 -18.19 -16.13
N ALA A 70 -21.73 -17.19 -16.46
CA ALA A 70 -22.75 -17.29 -17.49
C ALA A 70 -22.14 -17.44 -18.90
N ILE A 71 -21.08 -16.68 -19.21
CA ILE A 71 -20.39 -16.75 -20.53
C ILE A 71 -19.60 -18.06 -20.67
N HIS A 72 -18.99 -18.54 -19.57
CA HIS A 72 -18.15 -19.73 -19.58
C HIS A 72 -18.57 -20.77 -18.52
N PRO A 73 -19.66 -21.54 -18.73
CA PRO A 73 -20.19 -22.46 -17.71
C PRO A 73 -19.26 -23.60 -17.31
N LYS A 74 -18.29 -23.96 -18.16
CA LYS A 74 -17.32 -25.05 -17.95
C LYS A 74 -15.91 -24.56 -17.58
N ILE A 75 -15.76 -23.28 -17.24
CA ILE A 75 -14.47 -22.68 -16.90
C ILE A 75 -13.89 -23.32 -15.61
N THR A 76 -12.57 -23.42 -15.53
CA THR A 76 -11.91 -23.89 -14.30
C THR A 76 -12.03 -22.82 -13.20
N ARG A 77 -12.02 -23.21 -11.92
CA ARG A 77 -12.10 -22.27 -10.79
C ARG A 77 -11.02 -21.17 -10.88
N ARG A 78 -9.79 -21.55 -11.24
CA ARG A 78 -8.67 -20.60 -11.38
C ARG A 78 -8.92 -19.59 -12.49
N ALA A 79 -9.36 -20.05 -13.66
CA ALA A 79 -9.66 -19.14 -14.78
C ALA A 79 -10.88 -18.26 -14.46
N LEU A 80 -11.91 -18.78 -13.78
CA LEU A 80 -13.05 -18.00 -13.31
C LEU A 80 -12.64 -16.83 -12.42
N ILE A 81 -11.79 -17.07 -11.43
CA ILE A 81 -11.29 -16.03 -10.53
C ILE A 81 -10.48 -14.99 -11.31
N ASN A 82 -9.54 -15.43 -12.16
CA ASN A 82 -8.72 -14.52 -12.95
C ASN A 82 -9.56 -13.63 -13.88
N GLU A 83 -10.54 -14.19 -14.58
CA GLU A 83 -11.45 -13.44 -15.45
C GLU A 83 -12.36 -12.50 -14.64
N THR A 84 -12.80 -12.93 -13.46
CA THR A 84 -13.60 -12.09 -12.54
C THR A 84 -12.80 -10.87 -12.10
N VAL A 85 -11.57 -11.07 -11.61
CA VAL A 85 -10.67 -9.99 -11.18
C VAL A 85 -10.34 -9.06 -12.34
N ARG A 86 -10.08 -9.60 -13.54
CA ARG A 86 -9.89 -8.79 -14.76
C ARG A 86 -11.13 -7.95 -15.08
N GLY A 87 -12.33 -8.52 -14.95
CA GLY A 87 -13.58 -7.80 -15.12
C GLY A 87 -13.75 -6.66 -14.13
N MET A 88 -13.39 -6.88 -12.85
CA MET A 88 -13.42 -5.83 -11.82
C MET A 88 -12.47 -4.67 -12.15
N ILE A 89 -11.22 -4.99 -12.52
CA ILE A 89 -10.23 -3.99 -12.94
C ILE A 89 -10.78 -3.19 -14.13
N ASN A 90 -11.34 -3.87 -15.14
CA ASN A 90 -11.91 -3.20 -16.31
C ASN A 90 -13.01 -2.21 -15.93
N VAL A 91 -13.97 -2.61 -15.09
CA VAL A 91 -15.06 -1.73 -14.64
C VAL A 91 -14.50 -0.49 -13.94
N ILE A 92 -13.56 -0.67 -13.02
CA ILE A 92 -13.01 0.43 -12.24
C ILE A 92 -12.17 1.37 -13.10
N VAL A 93 -11.34 0.82 -13.98
CA VAL A 93 -10.48 1.63 -14.87
C VAL A 93 -11.32 2.40 -15.88
N THR A 94 -12.35 1.78 -16.48
CA THR A 94 -13.26 2.49 -17.38
C THR A 94 -13.99 3.62 -16.67
N ASP A 95 -14.56 3.37 -15.48
CA ASP A 95 -15.25 4.40 -14.69
C ASP A 95 -14.32 5.57 -14.29
N LEU A 96 -13.08 5.24 -13.90
CA LEU A 96 -12.07 6.23 -13.54
C LEU A 96 -11.75 7.14 -14.74
N LEU A 97 -11.55 6.56 -15.92
CA LEU A 97 -11.26 7.31 -17.14
C LEU A 97 -12.43 8.22 -17.52
N ASP A 98 -13.64 7.65 -17.62
CA ASP A 98 -14.84 8.39 -18.03
C ASP A 98 -15.16 9.53 -17.05
N THR A 99 -15.11 9.24 -15.75
CA THR A 99 -15.39 10.25 -14.72
C THR A 99 -14.33 11.34 -14.69
N THR A 100 -13.05 10.97 -14.82
CA THR A 100 -11.96 11.95 -14.85
C THR A 100 -12.05 12.83 -16.10
N GLN A 101 -12.35 12.26 -17.26
CA GLN A 101 -12.51 13.01 -18.50
C GLN A 101 -13.66 14.03 -18.38
N GLN A 102 -14.80 13.62 -17.82
CA GLN A 102 -15.92 14.52 -17.57
C GLN A 102 -15.54 15.66 -16.63
N ARG A 103 -14.88 15.36 -15.51
CA ARG A 103 -14.45 16.40 -14.55
C ARG A 103 -13.45 17.38 -15.14
N LEU A 104 -12.51 16.91 -15.96
CA LEU A 104 -11.57 17.79 -16.66
C LEU A 104 -12.28 18.66 -17.70
N ALA A 105 -13.28 18.13 -18.40
CA ALA A 105 -14.08 18.89 -19.35
C ALA A 105 -14.93 19.98 -18.69
N ASP A 106 -15.42 19.72 -17.46
CA ASP A 106 -16.21 20.65 -16.67
C ASP A 106 -15.34 21.72 -16.00
N SER A 107 -14.21 21.34 -15.38
CA SER A 107 -13.34 22.27 -14.64
C SER A 107 -12.34 23.03 -15.50
N ARG A 108 -11.94 22.47 -16.65
CA ARG A 108 -11.00 23.06 -17.63
C ARG A 108 -9.78 23.76 -17.01
N PRO A 109 -8.97 23.08 -16.18
CA PRO A 109 -7.81 23.71 -15.57
C PRO A 109 -6.79 24.11 -16.65
N GLU A 110 -6.41 25.39 -16.69
CA GLU A 110 -5.48 25.92 -17.70
C GLU A 110 -4.00 25.58 -17.40
N ASN A 111 -3.68 25.32 -16.14
CA ASN A 111 -2.33 25.03 -15.67
C ASN A 111 -2.34 24.19 -14.38
N ILE A 112 -1.14 23.81 -13.92
CA ILE A 112 -0.98 22.99 -12.71
C ILE A 112 -1.46 23.68 -11.43
N ASP A 113 -1.38 25.00 -11.35
CA ASP A 113 -1.81 25.73 -10.15
C ASP A 113 -3.34 25.74 -10.04
N ALA A 114 -4.05 25.85 -11.17
CA ALA A 114 -5.50 25.64 -11.21
C ALA A 114 -5.91 24.23 -10.74
N VAL A 115 -5.13 23.20 -11.07
CA VAL A 115 -5.35 21.83 -10.54
C VAL A 115 -5.15 21.80 -9.02
N ARG A 116 -4.06 22.41 -8.52
CA ARG A 116 -3.70 22.43 -7.09
C ARG A 116 -4.70 23.19 -6.24
N GLU A 117 -5.32 24.24 -6.78
CA GLU A 117 -6.27 25.09 -6.09
C GLU A 117 -7.72 24.62 -6.22
N HIS A 118 -7.97 23.56 -6.99
CA HIS A 118 -9.30 22.98 -7.14
C HIS A 118 -9.83 22.44 -5.80
N ASN A 119 -11.14 22.58 -5.57
CA ASN A 119 -11.84 22.21 -4.32
C ASN A 119 -11.96 20.68 -4.07
N GLY A 120 -11.28 19.87 -4.87
CA GLY A 120 -11.29 18.40 -4.77
C GLY A 120 -10.46 17.75 -5.87
N PRO A 121 -10.27 16.43 -5.84
CA PRO A 121 -9.53 15.74 -6.88
C PRO A 121 -10.31 15.78 -8.21
N LEU A 122 -9.56 16.03 -9.28
CA LEU A 122 -10.07 15.98 -10.66
C LEU A 122 -9.99 14.55 -11.23
N VAL A 123 -9.02 13.76 -10.75
CA VAL A 123 -8.93 12.32 -11.06
C VAL A 123 -9.66 11.53 -9.98
N SER A 124 -10.68 10.77 -10.38
CA SER A 124 -11.58 10.11 -9.43
C SER A 124 -12.52 9.11 -10.06
N PHE A 125 -13.04 8.20 -9.24
CA PHE A 125 -14.21 7.38 -9.59
C PHE A 125 -15.52 8.18 -9.55
N SER A 126 -16.54 7.64 -10.22
CA SER A 126 -17.92 8.04 -10.00
C SER A 126 -18.34 7.77 -8.55
N LYS A 127 -19.46 8.37 -8.12
CA LYS A 127 -19.99 8.15 -6.76
C LYS A 127 -20.31 6.68 -6.50
N GLN A 128 -20.85 5.98 -7.50
CA GLN A 128 -21.22 4.58 -7.37
C GLN A 128 -19.97 3.70 -7.27
N THR A 129 -19.09 3.75 -8.27
CA THR A 129 -17.87 2.93 -8.30
C THR A 129 -16.96 3.24 -7.12
N GLY A 130 -16.86 4.51 -6.71
CA GLY A 130 -16.13 4.89 -5.50
C GLY A 130 -16.70 4.25 -4.23
N SER A 131 -18.02 4.14 -4.11
CA SER A 131 -18.67 3.47 -2.97
C SER A 131 -18.39 1.97 -2.97
N GLU A 132 -18.52 1.31 -4.12
CA GLU A 132 -18.26 -0.13 -4.28
C GLU A 132 -16.78 -0.46 -4.01
N HIS A 133 -15.85 0.36 -4.52
CA HIS A 133 -14.42 0.24 -4.25
C HIS A 133 -14.10 0.41 -2.76
N GLN A 134 -14.75 1.37 -2.08
CA GLN A 134 -14.60 1.56 -0.64
C GLN A 134 -15.18 0.38 0.17
N GLN A 135 -16.24 -0.27 -0.31
CA GLN A 135 -16.77 -1.49 0.31
C GLN A 135 -15.77 -2.64 0.19
N LEU A 136 -15.17 -2.85 -0.99
CA LEU A 136 -14.11 -3.84 -1.19
C LEU A 136 -12.93 -3.61 -0.24
N LYS A 137 -12.44 -2.37 -0.15
CA LYS A 137 -11.33 -2.03 0.75
C LYS A 137 -11.65 -2.30 2.22
N ARG A 138 -12.88 -1.98 2.65
CA ARG A 138 -13.34 -2.27 4.02
C ARG A 138 -13.43 -3.78 4.27
N PHE A 139 -13.89 -4.53 3.28
CA PHE A 139 -13.93 -5.98 3.33
C PHE A 139 -12.53 -6.58 3.45
N LEU A 140 -11.59 -6.23 2.57
CA LEU A 140 -10.20 -6.72 2.61
C LEU A 140 -9.53 -6.39 3.95
N ARG A 141 -9.77 -5.19 4.49
CA ARG A 141 -9.24 -4.82 5.81
C ARG A 141 -9.76 -5.71 6.94
N ARG A 142 -11.02 -6.13 6.88
CA ARG A 142 -11.63 -6.96 7.91
C ARG A 142 -11.27 -8.44 7.73
N SER A 143 -11.34 -8.94 6.51
CA SER A 143 -11.30 -10.37 6.21
C SER A 143 -9.92 -10.87 5.81
N LEU A 144 -9.05 -10.00 5.25
CA LEU A 144 -7.69 -10.37 4.84
C LEU A 144 -6.63 -9.83 5.81
N TYR A 145 -6.49 -8.51 5.97
CA TYR A 145 -5.41 -7.94 6.80
C TYR A 145 -5.55 -8.23 8.29
N ARG A 146 -6.78 -8.47 8.77
CA ARG A 146 -7.06 -8.86 10.15
C ARG A 146 -7.21 -10.37 10.33
N HIS A 147 -6.96 -11.15 9.28
CA HIS A 147 -6.97 -12.60 9.37
C HIS A 147 -5.88 -13.07 10.35
N GLU A 148 -6.20 -14.07 11.18
CA GLU A 148 -5.31 -14.52 12.26
C GLU A 148 -3.91 -14.91 11.75
N LYS A 149 -3.85 -15.71 10.67
CA LYS A 149 -2.59 -16.09 10.01
C LYS A 149 -1.75 -14.88 9.59
N VAL A 150 -2.37 -13.83 9.05
CA VAL A 150 -1.67 -12.61 8.64
C VAL A 150 -1.15 -11.87 9.87
N GLN A 151 -1.98 -11.72 10.91
CA GLN A 151 -1.56 -11.07 12.15
C GLN A 151 -0.43 -11.82 12.89
N GLN A 152 -0.44 -13.16 12.87
CA GLN A 152 0.64 -13.96 13.43
C GLN A 152 1.98 -13.66 12.73
N MET A 153 1.97 -13.58 11.39
CA MET A 153 3.14 -13.19 10.62
C MET A 153 3.58 -11.74 10.88
N THR A 154 2.63 -10.81 11.02
CA THR A 154 2.92 -9.41 11.37
C THR A 154 3.62 -9.31 12.73
N ARG A 155 3.15 -10.02 13.75
CA ARG A 155 3.79 -10.02 15.09
C ARG A 155 5.23 -10.53 15.03
N LYS A 156 5.47 -11.64 14.30
CA LYS A 156 6.83 -12.15 14.09
C LYS A 156 7.73 -11.13 13.38
N ALA A 157 7.22 -10.43 12.37
CA ALA A 157 7.97 -9.39 11.68
C ALA A 157 8.29 -8.20 12.60
N GLU A 158 7.34 -7.78 13.44
CA GLU A 158 7.55 -6.74 14.45
C GLU A 158 8.63 -7.14 15.47
N GLU A 159 8.63 -8.39 15.94
CA GLU A 159 9.66 -8.94 16.83
C GLU A 159 11.04 -8.90 16.18
N ILE A 160 11.16 -9.34 14.92
CA ILE A 160 12.41 -9.33 14.16
C ILE A 160 12.95 -7.90 14.00
N VAL A 161 12.11 -6.98 13.53
CA VAL A 161 12.50 -5.58 13.28
C VAL A 161 12.91 -4.88 14.57
N THR A 162 12.15 -5.10 15.65
CA THR A 162 12.45 -4.54 16.98
C THR A 162 13.80 -5.03 17.49
N ALA A 163 14.02 -6.34 17.48
CA ALA A 163 15.25 -6.92 17.99
C ALA A 163 16.48 -6.53 17.16
N LEU A 164 16.36 -6.45 15.82
CA LEU A 164 17.42 -5.93 14.96
C LEU A 164 17.75 -4.48 15.31
N PHE A 165 16.72 -3.63 15.46
CA PHE A 165 16.89 -2.23 15.80
C PHE A 165 17.60 -2.05 17.15
N GLU A 166 17.13 -2.75 18.18
CA GLU A 166 17.74 -2.73 19.53
C GLU A 166 19.19 -3.22 19.50
N THR A 167 19.45 -4.36 18.84
CA THR A 167 20.80 -4.92 18.73
C THR A 167 21.77 -3.93 18.07
N TYR A 168 21.35 -3.25 17.00
CA TYR A 168 22.19 -2.27 16.32
C TYR A 168 22.35 -0.95 17.11
N MET A 169 21.34 -0.56 17.89
CA MET A 169 21.45 0.60 18.79
C MET A 169 22.45 0.34 19.93
N GLU A 170 22.53 -0.90 20.43
CA GLU A 170 23.44 -1.28 21.51
C GLU A 170 24.85 -1.61 21.02
N ASN A 171 24.98 -2.22 19.83
CA ASN A 171 26.25 -2.69 19.29
C ASN A 171 26.40 -2.33 17.80
N LEU A 172 26.99 -1.17 17.53
CA LEU A 172 27.29 -0.73 16.16
C LEU A 172 28.21 -1.69 15.39
N ALA A 173 29.06 -2.47 16.07
CA ALA A 173 29.95 -3.43 15.42
C ALA A 173 29.18 -4.63 14.81
N ALA A 174 27.89 -4.81 15.14
CA ALA A 174 27.03 -5.78 14.49
C ALA A 174 26.58 -5.34 13.08
N LEU A 175 26.71 -4.05 12.74
CA LEU A 175 26.46 -3.53 11.40
C LEU A 175 27.65 -3.77 10.48
N PRO A 176 27.42 -3.90 9.15
CA PRO A 176 28.50 -3.76 8.18
C PRO A 176 29.21 -2.40 8.34
N ALA A 177 30.53 -2.38 8.17
CA ALA A 177 31.37 -1.21 8.47
C ALA A 177 30.91 0.10 7.80
N GLU A 178 30.47 0.03 6.55
CA GLU A 178 29.96 1.21 5.83
C GLU A 178 28.73 1.82 6.52
N HIS A 179 27.82 0.97 7.01
CA HIS A 179 26.62 1.41 7.73
C HIS A 179 26.96 1.89 9.13
N ALA A 180 27.88 1.24 9.85
CA ALA A 180 28.36 1.71 11.15
C ALA A 180 28.94 3.14 11.05
N ASN A 181 29.79 3.41 10.06
CA ASN A 181 30.35 4.74 9.80
C ASN A 181 29.26 5.78 9.49
N LYS A 182 28.21 5.39 8.74
CA LYS A 182 27.06 6.26 8.48
C LYS A 182 26.31 6.59 9.77
N VAL A 183 26.12 5.61 10.65
CA VAL A 183 25.44 5.80 11.95
C VAL A 183 26.23 6.76 12.83
N GLU A 184 27.55 6.60 12.96
CA GLU A 184 28.41 7.50 13.72
C GLU A 184 28.35 8.95 13.20
N ARG A 185 28.39 9.13 11.88
CA ARG A 185 28.22 10.44 11.24
C ARG A 185 26.87 11.07 11.58
N CYS A 186 25.78 10.34 11.39
CA CYS A 186 24.45 10.84 11.70
C CYS A 186 24.29 11.14 13.19
N GLN A 187 24.95 10.38 14.07
CA GLN A 187 25.00 10.64 15.50
C GLN A 187 25.74 11.94 15.82
N ALA A 188 26.87 12.21 15.17
CA ALA A 188 27.60 13.47 15.35
C ALA A 188 26.77 14.69 14.91
N GLU A 189 25.98 14.55 13.84
CA GLU A 189 25.14 15.62 13.30
C GLU A 189 23.85 15.84 14.11
N ASN A 190 23.17 14.77 14.54
CA ASN A 190 21.80 14.83 15.07
C ASN A 190 21.60 14.04 16.37
N GLY A 191 22.68 13.66 17.06
CA GLY A 191 22.64 12.87 18.29
C GLY A 191 21.99 11.50 18.11
N VAL A 192 21.39 10.98 19.17
CA VAL A 192 20.72 9.66 19.19
C VAL A 192 19.61 9.54 18.14
N ALA A 193 18.94 10.65 17.81
CA ALA A 193 17.91 10.65 16.76
C ALA A 193 18.52 10.39 15.37
N GLY A 194 19.73 10.87 15.13
CA GLY A 194 20.48 10.62 13.90
C GLY A 194 20.92 9.17 13.76
N SER A 195 21.46 8.57 14.82
CA SER A 195 21.83 7.15 14.80
C SER A 195 20.61 6.25 14.59
N ALA A 196 19.53 6.50 15.34
CA ALA A 196 18.26 5.80 15.20
C ALA A 196 17.72 5.86 13.76
N ARG A 197 17.80 7.03 13.10
CA ARG A 197 17.38 7.17 11.70
C ARG A 197 18.25 6.34 10.76
N ALA A 198 19.57 6.41 10.90
CA ALA A 198 20.49 5.67 10.03
C ALA A 198 20.33 4.13 10.17
N ILE A 199 20.08 3.65 11.39
CA ILE A 199 19.76 2.23 11.64
C ILE A 199 18.40 1.87 11.03
N ALA A 200 17.38 2.70 11.21
CA ALA A 200 16.06 2.47 10.62
C ALA A 200 16.13 2.40 9.08
N ASP A 201 16.91 3.28 8.44
CA ASP A 201 17.12 3.27 6.99
C ASP A 201 17.82 1.98 6.53
N TYR A 202 18.80 1.48 7.31
CA TYR A 202 19.48 0.23 7.01
C TYR A 202 18.53 -0.98 7.10
N ILE A 203 17.73 -1.05 8.16
CA ILE A 203 16.72 -2.11 8.33
C ILE A 203 15.66 -2.03 7.23
N ALA A 204 15.18 -0.83 6.90
CA ALA A 204 14.20 -0.64 5.82
C ALA A 204 14.74 -1.02 4.42
N GLY A 205 16.06 -1.04 4.25
CA GLY A 205 16.71 -1.51 3.03
C GLY A 205 16.92 -3.03 2.96
N MET A 206 16.60 -3.77 4.02
CA MET A 206 16.74 -5.22 4.03
C MET A 206 15.62 -5.90 3.23
N THR A 207 15.96 -7.01 2.56
CA THR A 207 14.95 -7.97 2.12
C THR A 207 14.51 -8.83 3.32
N ASP A 208 13.28 -9.36 3.29
CA ASP A 208 12.75 -10.23 4.34
C ASP A 208 13.73 -11.37 4.69
N ARG A 209 14.24 -12.07 3.67
CA ARG A 209 15.20 -13.17 3.85
C ARG A 209 16.48 -12.72 4.55
N TYR A 210 16.96 -11.52 4.23
CA TYR A 210 18.14 -10.96 4.87
C TYR A 210 17.87 -10.57 6.32
N ALA A 211 16.73 -9.92 6.61
CA ALA A 211 16.34 -9.53 7.96
C ALA A 211 16.19 -10.75 8.88
N ILE A 212 15.52 -11.81 8.41
CA ILE A 212 15.38 -13.07 9.15
C ILE A 212 16.75 -13.70 9.43
N SER A 213 17.61 -13.79 8.42
CA SER A 213 18.96 -14.36 8.58
C SER A 213 19.84 -13.53 9.53
N ALA A 214 19.75 -12.20 9.46
CA ALA A 214 20.44 -11.30 10.36
C ALA A 214 19.95 -11.47 11.80
N TYR A 215 18.64 -11.56 12.00
CA TYR A 215 18.02 -11.80 13.30
C TYR A 215 18.49 -13.12 13.92
N GLN A 216 18.42 -14.23 13.18
CA GLN A 216 18.90 -15.54 13.64
C GLN A 216 20.38 -15.50 14.05
N ARG A 217 21.23 -14.83 13.27
CA ARG A 217 22.67 -14.70 13.54
C ARG A 217 22.97 -13.85 14.77
N LEU A 218 22.23 -12.75 14.97
CA LEU A 218 22.55 -11.73 15.96
C LEU A 218 21.85 -11.96 17.31
N VAL A 219 20.63 -12.51 17.29
CA VAL A 219 19.78 -12.69 18.47
C VAL A 219 19.82 -14.13 18.98
N GLY A 220 20.24 -15.09 18.14
CA GLY A 220 20.50 -16.48 18.56
C GLY A 220 19.25 -17.34 18.79
N SER A 221 18.08 -16.91 18.33
CA SER A 221 16.85 -17.70 18.38
C SER A 221 16.72 -18.63 17.16
N ALA A 222 16.29 -19.88 17.40
CA ALA A 222 15.90 -20.80 16.33
C ALA A 222 14.78 -20.19 15.48
N ASP A 223 14.77 -20.54 14.19
CA ASP A 223 13.94 -19.92 13.15
C ASP A 223 12.50 -19.62 13.61
N PRO A 224 12.09 -18.34 13.70
CA PRO A 224 10.72 -18.01 14.05
C PRO A 224 9.74 -18.25 12.89
N MET A 225 10.19 -18.59 11.67
CA MET A 225 9.30 -18.87 10.52
C MET A 225 8.58 -20.21 10.63
#